data_AF-A0A429E4P5-F1
#
_entry.id   AF-A0A429E4P5-F1
#
_cell.length_a   1.000
_cell.length_b   1.000
_cell.length_c   1.000
_cell.angle_alpha   90.00
_cell.angle_beta   90.00
_cell.angle_gamma   90.00
#
_symmetry.space_group_name_H-M   'P 1'
#
loop_
_entity.id
_entity.type
_entity.pdbx_description
1 polymer ?
#
loop_
_entity_poly.entity_id
_entity_poly.type
_entity_poly.pdbx_seq_one_letter_code
_entity_poly.pdbx_strand_id
1 'polypeptide(L)'
;MTAALTAAAGRRLPRPAVDAAALAAAVTVAALAALTLARAADRTRVAWLGGWGPATGVGIPLVADPLAAALALTAALLTAAALVYSWRYFAEVHAIFHTLMLLLLAAMCGFVLAGDLFTQFMFFELTGVVALGLTGYRSEEPDTVHGAVNFGLIVSLGAYLTLTGVALVYGRTGQLGLAAAGRALAGAPPGDALVTAAFVLICTGYLVKAAAFPFHFWLADAHAVAPTPVCVLFSGVMVELGVYGVARVHTVVFGGPVPLGGVAVLGAAAALLGAVMCVLQTQVKRLLAYSTISQSGLLLVGVAAASPGAVAGTAYALAGHAAAKGALFLAAGALLNRHGTLDEHDLRGRGRAGRARRGCRAGSAGPRRPG
;
A
#
# COMPACT_ATOMS: atom_id res chain seq x y z
N MET A 1 5.05 -18.75 -0.74
CA MET A 1 5.54 -19.99 -0.10
C MET A 1 5.81 -19.81 1.39
N THR A 2 6.73 -18.92 1.79
CA THR A 2 7.06 -18.71 3.22
C THR A 2 5.84 -18.40 4.09
N ALA A 3 4.92 -17.55 3.61
CA ALA A 3 3.66 -17.26 4.31
C ALA A 3 2.82 -18.51 4.61
N ALA A 4 2.72 -19.45 3.65
CA ALA A 4 1.98 -20.69 3.83
C ALA A 4 2.68 -21.61 4.84
N LEU A 5 4.01 -21.70 4.78
CA LEU A 5 4.82 -22.45 5.73
C LEU A 5 4.70 -21.89 7.15
N THR A 6 4.73 -20.56 7.32
CA THR A 6 4.51 -19.92 8.63
C THR A 6 3.08 -20.11 9.12
N ALA A 7 2.07 -20.14 8.25
CA ALA A 7 0.70 -20.45 8.65
C ALA A 7 0.56 -21.90 9.14
N ALA A 8 1.14 -22.85 8.41
CA ALA A 8 1.02 -24.28 8.70
C ALA A 8 1.86 -24.72 9.91
N ALA A 9 3.11 -24.26 9.99
CA ALA A 9 4.09 -24.74 10.98
C ALA A 9 4.38 -23.71 12.07
N GLY A 10 3.97 -22.46 11.94
CA GLY A 10 4.38 -21.38 12.85
C GLY A 10 3.94 -21.55 14.29
N ARG A 11 2.87 -22.32 14.56
CA ARG A 11 2.46 -22.66 15.94
C ARG A 11 3.43 -23.62 16.64
N ARG A 12 4.24 -24.36 15.87
CA ARG A 12 5.20 -25.37 16.37
C ARG A 12 6.64 -24.85 16.40
N LEU A 13 6.88 -23.67 15.83
CA LEU A 13 8.21 -23.08 15.73
C LEU A 13 8.43 -22.04 16.83
N PRO A 14 9.66 -21.90 17.36
CA PRO A 14 9.97 -20.82 18.29
C PRO A 14 9.86 -19.46 17.58
N ARG A 15 9.37 -18.45 18.28
CA ARG A 15 9.23 -17.07 17.78
C ARG A 15 10.44 -16.57 16.97
N PRO A 16 11.70 -16.63 17.45
CA PRO A 16 12.84 -16.12 16.68
C PRO A 16 13.01 -16.78 15.32
N ALA A 17 12.61 -18.05 15.15
CA ALA A 17 12.67 -18.72 13.86
C ALA A 17 11.62 -18.20 12.88
N VAL A 18 10.39 -17.95 13.36
CA VAL A 18 9.31 -17.35 12.54
C VAL A 18 9.66 -15.92 12.14
N ASP A 19 10.15 -15.15 13.10
CA ASP A 19 10.62 -13.76 12.94
C ASP A 19 11.74 -13.67 11.89
N ALA A 20 12.76 -14.54 12.00
CA ALA A 20 13.87 -14.60 11.05
C ALA A 20 13.44 -15.08 9.66
N ALA A 21 12.57 -16.08 9.56
CA ALA A 21 12.07 -16.59 8.29
C ALA A 21 11.25 -15.54 7.54
N ALA A 22 10.40 -14.79 8.25
CA ALA A 22 9.61 -13.72 7.67
C ALA A 22 10.50 -12.56 7.18
N LEU A 23 11.48 -12.15 7.99
CA LEU A 23 12.43 -11.12 7.57
C LEU A 23 13.26 -11.56 6.37
N ALA A 24 13.79 -12.79 6.37
CA ALA A 24 14.56 -13.33 5.27
C ALA A 24 13.75 -13.37 3.97
N ALA A 25 12.46 -13.73 4.04
CA ALA A 25 11.58 -13.67 2.88
C ALA A 25 11.39 -12.24 2.35
N ALA A 26 11.12 -11.26 3.23
CA ALA A 26 10.96 -9.86 2.82
C ALA A 26 12.24 -9.29 2.20
N VAL A 27 13.41 -9.57 2.79
CA VAL A 27 14.72 -9.15 2.26
C VAL A 27 15.03 -9.82 0.93
N THR A 28 14.69 -11.10 0.77
CA THR A 28 14.85 -11.82 -0.51
C THR A 28 14.00 -11.18 -1.59
N VAL A 29 12.73 -10.86 -1.30
CA VAL A 29 11.85 -10.15 -2.25
C VAL A 29 12.42 -8.77 -2.58
N ALA A 30 12.97 -8.03 -1.61
CA ALA A 30 13.61 -6.74 -1.86
C ALA A 30 14.83 -6.88 -2.80
N ALA A 31 15.69 -7.88 -2.57
CA ALA A 31 16.84 -8.14 -3.44
C ALA A 31 16.41 -8.50 -4.87
N LEU A 32 15.38 -9.34 -5.01
CA LEU A 32 14.82 -9.71 -6.31
C LEU A 32 14.15 -8.51 -7.02
N ALA A 33 13.43 -7.67 -6.28
CA ALA A 33 12.82 -6.45 -6.82
C ALA A 33 13.88 -5.43 -7.26
N ALA A 34 14.96 -5.26 -6.49
CA ALA A 34 16.09 -4.40 -6.86
C ALA A 34 16.80 -4.91 -8.13
N LEU A 35 17.01 -6.22 -8.23
CA LEU A 35 17.58 -6.85 -9.43
C LEU A 35 16.64 -6.69 -10.65
N THR A 36 15.34 -6.80 -10.42
CA THR A 36 14.32 -6.60 -11.46
C THR A 36 14.31 -5.15 -11.92
N LEU A 37 14.38 -4.19 -11.01
CA LEU A 37 14.49 -2.76 -11.32
C LEU A 37 15.74 -2.46 -12.14
N ALA A 38 16.90 -2.96 -11.72
CA ALA A 38 18.15 -2.80 -12.47
C ALA A 38 18.06 -3.37 -13.89
N ARG A 39 17.39 -4.52 -14.06
CA ARG A 39 17.19 -5.13 -15.39
C ARG A 39 16.10 -4.47 -16.21
N ALA A 40 15.13 -3.82 -15.59
CA ALA A 40 14.02 -3.14 -16.25
C ALA A 40 14.34 -1.70 -16.65
N ALA A 41 15.48 -1.16 -16.21
CA ALA A 41 15.91 0.21 -16.47
C ALA A 41 15.87 0.59 -17.97
N ASP A 42 16.36 -0.29 -18.84
CA ASP A 42 16.43 -0.03 -20.28
C ASP A 42 15.24 -0.59 -21.07
N ARG A 43 14.51 -1.57 -20.50
CA ARG A 43 13.40 -2.25 -21.19
C ARG A 43 12.47 -2.95 -20.21
N THR A 44 11.17 -2.77 -20.42
CA THR A 44 10.12 -3.53 -19.73
C THR A 44 10.33 -5.04 -19.88
N ARG A 45 10.31 -5.75 -18.76
CA ARG A 45 10.46 -7.21 -18.71
C ARG A 45 9.09 -7.86 -18.59
N VAL A 46 8.88 -8.92 -19.36
CA VAL A 46 7.63 -9.70 -19.33
C VAL A 46 7.98 -11.15 -19.05
N ALA A 47 7.39 -11.72 -18.01
CA ALA A 47 7.48 -13.14 -17.68
C ALA A 47 6.07 -13.74 -17.75
N TRP A 48 5.95 -14.96 -18.27
CA TRP A 48 4.67 -15.65 -18.40
C TRP A 48 4.58 -16.77 -17.39
N LEU A 49 3.55 -16.76 -16.56
CA LEU A 49 3.39 -17.74 -15.49
C LEU A 49 3.09 -19.13 -16.08
N GLY A 50 3.82 -20.15 -15.60
CA GLY A 50 3.59 -21.55 -15.98
C GLY A 50 3.94 -21.91 -17.43
N GLY A 51 4.59 -21.03 -18.19
CA GLY A 51 4.92 -21.27 -19.60
C GLY A 51 3.77 -21.03 -20.59
N TRP A 52 2.61 -20.60 -20.09
CA TRP A 52 1.44 -20.23 -20.90
C TRP A 52 1.59 -18.79 -21.37
N GLY A 53 1.70 -18.56 -22.68
CA GLY A 53 2.03 -17.25 -23.24
C GLY A 53 1.40 -16.99 -24.61
N PRO A 54 1.96 -16.08 -25.43
CA PRO A 54 1.37 -15.69 -26.71
C PRO A 54 1.19 -16.87 -27.67
N ALA A 55 2.08 -17.86 -27.61
CA ALA A 55 2.02 -19.07 -28.45
C ALA A 55 0.83 -19.97 -28.11
N THR A 56 0.38 -19.98 -26.85
CA THR A 56 -0.78 -20.78 -26.40
C THR A 56 -2.09 -20.00 -26.44
N GLY A 57 -2.06 -18.70 -26.78
CA GLY A 57 -3.24 -17.82 -26.80
C GLY A 57 -3.79 -17.45 -25.42
N VAL A 58 -3.39 -18.17 -24.37
CA VAL A 58 -3.75 -17.94 -22.97
C VAL A 58 -2.50 -17.86 -22.10
N GLY A 59 -2.52 -17.01 -21.07
CA GLY A 59 -1.41 -16.87 -20.14
C GLY A 59 -1.60 -15.72 -19.14
N ILE A 60 -0.86 -15.76 -18.04
CA ILE A 60 -0.83 -14.71 -17.01
C ILE A 60 0.53 -13.99 -17.13
N PRO A 61 0.57 -12.80 -17.76
CA PRO A 61 1.80 -12.04 -17.88
C PRO A 61 2.10 -11.29 -16.58
N LEU A 62 3.33 -11.40 -16.10
CA LEU A 62 3.93 -10.51 -15.11
C LEU A 62 4.82 -9.50 -15.84
N VAL A 63 4.52 -8.23 -15.69
CA VAL A 63 5.16 -7.13 -16.42
C VAL A 63 5.87 -6.22 -15.43
N ALA A 64 7.20 -6.16 -15.54
CA ALA A 64 8.05 -5.29 -14.74
C ALA A 64 8.65 -4.18 -15.60
N ASP A 65 8.08 -2.99 -15.50
CA ASP A 65 8.72 -1.74 -15.92
C ASP A 65 9.41 -1.06 -14.71
N PRO A 66 10.17 0.04 -14.91
CA PRO A 66 10.87 0.70 -13.82
C PRO A 66 9.96 1.13 -12.65
N LEU A 67 8.76 1.62 -12.93
CA LEU A 67 7.83 2.08 -11.89
C LEU A 67 7.27 0.91 -11.08
N ALA A 68 6.80 -0.14 -11.75
CA ALA A 68 6.30 -1.35 -11.11
C ALA A 68 7.37 -2.03 -10.26
N ALA A 69 8.60 -2.13 -10.78
CA ALA A 69 9.73 -2.72 -10.05
C ALA A 69 10.16 -1.86 -8.85
N ALA A 70 10.14 -0.53 -8.98
CA ALA A 70 10.42 0.39 -7.88
C ALA A 70 9.37 0.29 -6.76
N LEU A 71 8.08 0.23 -7.09
CA LEU A 71 7.02 0.05 -6.09
C LEU A 71 7.09 -1.31 -5.40
N ALA A 72 7.41 -2.38 -6.14
CA ALA A 72 7.64 -3.70 -5.55
C ALA A 72 8.84 -3.69 -4.57
N LEU A 73 9.92 -2.98 -4.93
CA LEU A 73 11.08 -2.79 -4.05
C LEU A 73 10.69 -2.00 -2.80
N THR A 74 9.99 -0.89 -2.95
CA THR A 74 9.50 -0.07 -1.82
C THR A 74 8.62 -0.89 -0.88
N ALA A 75 7.67 -1.66 -1.41
CA ALA A 75 6.83 -2.57 -0.62
C ALA A 75 7.66 -3.57 0.20
N ALA A 76 8.68 -4.17 -0.41
CA ALA A 76 9.53 -5.15 0.25
C ALA A 76 10.43 -4.52 1.33
N LEU A 77 11.02 -3.35 1.05
CA LEU A 77 11.84 -2.61 2.02
C LEU A 77 11.03 -2.15 3.23
N LEU A 78 9.84 -1.59 3.01
CA LEU A 78 8.96 -1.18 4.10
C LEU A 78 8.45 -2.39 4.90
N THR A 79 8.19 -3.52 4.24
CA THR A 79 7.81 -4.76 4.93
C THR A 79 8.94 -5.27 5.82
N ALA A 80 10.17 -5.29 5.31
CA ALA A 80 11.34 -5.68 6.11
C ALA A 80 11.52 -4.74 7.31
N ALA A 81 11.41 -3.42 7.11
CA ALA A 81 11.50 -2.44 8.20
C ALA A 81 10.38 -2.63 9.24
N ALA A 82 9.14 -2.87 8.81
CA ALA A 82 8.01 -3.13 9.68
C ALA A 82 8.20 -4.43 10.49
N LEU A 83 8.72 -5.49 9.88
CA LEU A 83 9.01 -6.75 10.55
C LEU A 83 10.10 -6.59 11.62
N VAL A 84 11.21 -5.93 11.29
CA VAL A 84 12.27 -5.62 12.28
C VAL A 84 11.71 -4.80 13.45
N TYR A 85 10.86 -3.82 13.15
CA TYR A 85 10.21 -3.01 14.19
C TYR A 85 9.25 -3.86 15.05
N SER A 86 8.54 -4.82 14.45
CA SER A 86 7.58 -5.67 15.15
C SER A 86 8.20 -6.56 16.23
N TRP A 87 9.50 -6.91 16.11
CA TRP A 87 10.21 -7.72 17.10
C TRP A 87 10.17 -7.12 18.51
N ARG A 88 10.25 -5.79 18.61
CA ARG A 88 10.19 -5.07 19.89
C ARG A 88 8.81 -4.48 20.19
N TYR A 89 7.91 -4.45 19.21
CA TYR A 89 6.58 -3.88 19.36
C TYR A 89 5.64 -4.81 20.13
N PHE A 90 5.67 -6.11 19.81
CA PHE A 90 4.82 -7.10 20.46
C PHE A 90 5.55 -7.80 21.60
N ALA A 91 4.93 -7.82 22.80
CA ALA A 91 5.37 -8.69 23.89
C ALA A 91 5.12 -10.16 23.52
N GLU A 92 3.92 -10.47 23.02
CA GLU A 92 3.53 -11.75 22.45
C GLU A 92 2.94 -11.52 21.05
N VAL A 93 3.35 -12.33 20.07
CA VAL A 93 2.89 -12.25 18.68
C VAL A 93 2.62 -13.63 18.15
N HIS A 94 1.50 -13.79 17.47
CA HIS A 94 1.12 -15.04 16.84
C HIS A 94 1.75 -15.13 15.44
N ALA A 95 2.07 -16.35 14.99
CA ALA A 95 2.62 -16.59 13.65
C ALA A 95 1.71 -16.05 12.52
N ILE A 96 0.40 -15.93 12.78
CA ILE A 96 -0.56 -15.38 11.82
C ILE A 96 -0.23 -13.93 11.42
N PHE A 97 0.34 -13.12 12.33
CA PHE A 97 0.78 -11.76 12.00
C PHE A 97 1.83 -11.77 10.88
N HIS A 98 2.86 -12.61 11.02
CA HIS A 98 3.92 -12.77 10.03
C HIS A 98 3.39 -13.29 8.70
N THR A 99 2.49 -14.28 8.74
CA THR A 99 1.81 -14.79 7.55
C THR A 99 1.05 -13.69 6.82
N LEU A 100 0.26 -12.89 7.55
CA LEU A 100 -0.50 -11.79 6.95
C LEU A 100 0.41 -10.70 6.39
N MET A 101 1.49 -10.32 7.08
CA MET A 101 2.48 -9.35 6.57
C MET A 101 3.13 -9.83 5.27
N LEU A 102 3.50 -11.12 5.18
CA LEU A 102 4.07 -11.70 3.97
C LEU A 102 3.05 -11.88 2.84
N LEU A 103 1.80 -12.21 3.17
CA LEU A 103 0.71 -12.24 2.19
C LEU A 103 0.41 -10.84 1.65
N LEU A 104 0.46 -9.82 2.51
CA LEU A 104 0.29 -8.44 2.10
C LEU A 104 1.41 -8.02 1.15
N LEU A 105 2.67 -8.34 1.48
CA LEU A 105 3.80 -8.11 0.57
C LEU A 105 3.60 -8.79 -0.79
N ALA A 106 3.20 -10.07 -0.78
CA ALA A 106 2.94 -10.82 -2.02
C ALA A 106 1.80 -10.19 -2.83
N ALA A 107 0.73 -9.73 -2.16
CA ALA A 107 -0.41 -9.10 -2.80
C ALA A 107 -0.03 -7.75 -3.44
N MET A 108 0.74 -6.92 -2.73
CA MET A 108 1.21 -5.63 -3.24
C MET A 108 2.16 -5.81 -4.43
N CYS A 109 3.12 -6.73 -4.35
CA CYS A 109 4.03 -7.05 -5.45
C CYS A 109 3.27 -7.65 -6.66
N GLY A 110 2.32 -8.55 -6.41
CA GLY A 110 1.49 -9.14 -7.46
C GLY A 110 0.64 -8.10 -8.18
N PHE A 111 0.06 -7.15 -7.45
CA PHE A 111 -0.74 -6.07 -8.02
C PHE A 111 0.08 -5.18 -8.96
N VAL A 112 1.28 -4.76 -8.55
CA VAL A 112 2.11 -3.88 -9.39
C VAL A 112 2.68 -4.59 -10.61
N LEU A 113 2.98 -5.88 -10.49
CA LEU A 113 3.53 -6.70 -11.59
C LEU A 113 2.47 -7.30 -12.50
N ALA A 114 1.17 -7.21 -12.19
CA ALA A 114 0.12 -7.79 -13.01
C ALA A 114 0.09 -7.19 -14.42
N GLY A 115 0.14 -8.04 -15.45
CA GLY A 115 0.06 -7.65 -16.85
C GLY A 115 -1.35 -7.76 -17.45
N ASP A 116 -2.33 -8.21 -16.66
CA ASP A 116 -3.73 -8.36 -17.06
C ASP A 116 -4.68 -7.84 -15.97
N LEU A 117 -5.86 -7.39 -16.39
CA LEU A 117 -6.85 -6.73 -15.54
C LEU A 117 -7.39 -7.65 -14.44
N PHE A 118 -7.58 -8.94 -14.74
CA PHE A 118 -8.16 -9.88 -13.77
C PHE A 118 -7.16 -10.26 -12.68
N THR A 119 -5.92 -10.54 -13.04
CA THR A 119 -4.82 -10.77 -12.09
C THR A 119 -4.58 -9.53 -11.24
N GLN A 120 -4.63 -8.33 -11.84
CA GLN A 120 -4.53 -7.08 -11.09
C GLN A 120 -5.69 -6.93 -10.09
N PHE A 121 -6.94 -7.24 -10.48
CA PHE A 121 -8.08 -7.28 -9.55
C PHE A 121 -7.89 -8.32 -8.43
N MET A 122 -7.43 -9.52 -8.74
CA MET A 122 -7.23 -10.58 -7.76
C MET A 122 -6.23 -10.15 -6.67
N PHE A 123 -5.11 -9.54 -7.05
CA PHE A 123 -4.15 -9.01 -6.09
C PHE A 123 -4.64 -7.74 -5.37
N PHE A 124 -5.46 -6.92 -6.02
CA PHE A 124 -6.13 -5.77 -5.40
C PHE A 124 -7.04 -6.21 -4.25
N GLU A 125 -7.85 -7.24 -4.47
CA GLU A 125 -8.75 -7.80 -3.48
C GLU A 125 -7.99 -8.57 -2.39
N LEU A 126 -6.98 -9.36 -2.77
CA LEU A 126 -6.11 -10.02 -1.80
C LEU A 126 -5.44 -9.02 -0.85
N THR A 127 -4.99 -7.88 -1.38
CA THR A 127 -4.46 -6.78 -0.55
C THR A 127 -5.52 -6.28 0.43
N GLY A 128 -6.78 -6.13 -0.01
CA GLY A 128 -7.91 -5.73 0.83
C GLY A 128 -8.21 -6.74 1.94
N VAL A 129 -8.40 -8.02 1.60
CA VAL A 129 -8.72 -9.09 2.55
C VAL A 129 -7.62 -9.27 3.59
N VAL A 130 -6.35 -9.24 3.18
CA VAL A 130 -5.23 -9.37 4.12
C VAL A 130 -5.13 -8.14 5.02
N ALA A 131 -5.30 -6.93 4.47
CA ALA A 131 -5.31 -5.69 5.26
C ALA A 131 -6.49 -5.64 6.24
N LEU A 132 -7.64 -6.22 5.91
CA LEU A 132 -8.77 -6.37 6.82
C LEU A 132 -8.37 -7.20 8.04
N GLY A 133 -7.75 -8.36 7.82
CA GLY A 133 -7.25 -9.21 8.91
C GLY A 133 -6.16 -8.53 9.76
N LEU A 134 -5.30 -7.72 9.15
CA LEU A 134 -4.27 -6.95 9.87
C LEU A 134 -4.84 -5.76 10.65
N THR A 135 -5.89 -5.12 10.14
CA THR A 135 -6.61 -4.04 10.83
C THR A 135 -7.34 -4.61 12.05
N GLY A 136 -8.03 -5.73 11.87
CA GLY A 136 -8.75 -6.47 12.91
C GLY A 136 -7.88 -7.37 13.79
N TYR A 137 -6.56 -7.18 13.83
CA TYR A 137 -5.65 -8.12 14.50
C TYR A 137 -5.90 -8.27 16.01
N ARG A 138 -6.39 -7.21 16.66
CA ARG A 138 -6.83 -7.22 18.07
C ARG A 138 -8.35 -7.25 18.15
N SER A 139 -8.95 -8.33 17.64
CA SER A 139 -10.41 -8.47 17.52
C SER A 139 -11.15 -8.48 18.86
N GLU A 140 -10.44 -8.59 19.98
CA GLU A 140 -11.00 -8.50 21.32
C GLU A 140 -11.42 -7.06 21.69
N GLU A 141 -10.86 -6.05 21.02
CA GLU A 141 -11.18 -4.64 21.24
C GLU A 141 -12.33 -4.20 20.31
N PRO A 142 -13.48 -3.71 20.83
CA PRO A 142 -14.64 -3.34 20.00
C PRO A 142 -14.32 -2.29 18.92
N ASP A 143 -13.50 -1.29 19.26
CA ASP A 143 -13.09 -0.24 18.33
C ASP A 143 -12.30 -0.82 17.15
N THR A 144 -11.47 -1.83 17.40
CA THR A 144 -10.69 -2.53 16.38
C THR A 144 -11.59 -3.26 15.39
N VAL A 145 -12.66 -3.89 15.87
CA VAL A 145 -13.66 -4.54 15.02
C VAL A 145 -14.41 -3.51 14.17
N HIS A 146 -14.85 -2.40 14.76
CA HIS A 146 -15.53 -1.32 14.02
C HIS A 146 -14.65 -0.75 12.90
N GLY A 147 -13.38 -0.43 13.20
CA GLY A 147 -12.43 0.07 12.21
C GLY A 147 -12.15 -0.93 11.10
N ALA A 148 -12.01 -2.22 11.43
CA ALA A 148 -11.81 -3.29 10.46
C ALA A 148 -13.05 -3.48 9.56
N VAL A 149 -14.26 -3.51 10.11
CA VAL A 149 -15.49 -3.66 9.32
C VAL A 149 -15.70 -2.48 8.39
N ASN A 150 -15.52 -1.24 8.86
CA ASN A 150 -15.62 -0.04 8.02
C ASN A 150 -14.61 -0.11 6.85
N PHE A 151 -13.36 -0.45 7.17
CA PHE A 151 -12.33 -0.70 6.16
C PHE A 151 -12.75 -1.76 5.13
N GLY A 152 -13.17 -2.94 5.60
CA GLY A 152 -13.52 -4.06 4.74
C GLY A 152 -14.67 -3.74 3.80
N LEU A 153 -15.74 -3.15 4.31
CA LEU A 153 -16.92 -2.80 3.52
C LEU A 153 -16.58 -1.83 2.38
N ILE A 154 -15.87 -0.74 2.69
CA ILE A 154 -15.54 0.28 1.70
C ILE A 154 -14.57 -0.27 0.65
N VAL A 155 -13.53 -1.01 1.07
CA VAL A 155 -12.54 -1.56 0.14
C VAL A 155 -13.14 -2.66 -0.74
N SER A 156 -13.96 -3.56 -0.21
CA SER A 156 -14.62 -4.61 -1.00
C SER A 156 -15.64 -4.03 -1.98
N LEU A 157 -16.37 -2.97 -1.61
CA LEU A 157 -17.23 -2.27 -2.57
C LEU A 157 -16.41 -1.76 -3.76
N GLY A 158 -15.27 -1.13 -3.50
CA GLY A 158 -14.33 -0.71 -4.56
C GLY A 158 -13.88 -1.87 -5.44
N ALA A 159 -13.58 -3.03 -4.85
CA ALA A 159 -13.15 -4.21 -5.59
C ALA A 159 -14.25 -4.75 -6.52
N TYR A 160 -15.50 -4.82 -6.06
CA TYR A 160 -16.62 -5.26 -6.90
C TYR A 160 -16.91 -4.30 -8.05
N LEU A 161 -16.76 -2.99 -7.83
CA LEU A 161 -16.82 -2.01 -8.92
C LEU A 161 -15.70 -2.24 -9.93
N THR A 162 -14.46 -2.46 -9.47
CA THR A 162 -13.35 -2.80 -10.36
C THR A 162 -13.63 -4.06 -11.16
N LEU A 163 -14.08 -5.15 -10.53
CA LEU A 163 -14.41 -6.40 -11.21
C LEU A 163 -15.50 -6.20 -12.27
N THR A 164 -16.52 -5.41 -11.96
CA THR A 164 -17.59 -5.08 -12.91
C THR A 164 -17.03 -4.36 -14.12
N GLY A 165 -16.15 -3.36 -13.93
CA GLY A 165 -15.50 -2.68 -15.04
C GLY A 165 -14.57 -3.60 -15.86
N VAL A 166 -13.85 -4.53 -15.21
CA VAL A 166 -13.06 -5.57 -15.90
C VAL A 166 -13.96 -6.47 -16.76
N ALA A 167 -15.13 -6.86 -16.25
CA ALA A 167 -16.10 -7.64 -17.01
C ALA A 167 -16.62 -6.89 -18.24
N LEU A 168 -16.83 -5.56 -18.14
CA LEU A 168 -17.22 -4.75 -19.29
C LEU A 168 -16.12 -4.65 -20.35
N VAL A 169 -14.86 -4.46 -19.94
CA VAL A 169 -13.72 -4.49 -20.89
C VAL A 169 -13.64 -5.84 -21.59
N TYR A 170 -13.77 -6.93 -20.83
CA TYR A 170 -13.74 -8.27 -21.40
C TYR A 170 -14.91 -8.51 -22.34
N GLY A 171 -16.13 -8.11 -21.99
CA GLY A 171 -17.30 -8.23 -22.85
C GLY A 171 -17.16 -7.44 -24.17
N ARG A 172 -16.45 -6.31 -24.15
CA ARG A 172 -16.24 -5.46 -25.34
C ARG A 172 -15.08 -5.92 -26.23
N THR A 173 -14.03 -6.51 -25.65
CA THR A 173 -12.75 -6.77 -26.34
C THR A 173 -12.38 -8.25 -26.45
N GLY A 174 -12.93 -9.11 -25.59
CA GLY A 174 -12.47 -10.48 -25.39
C GLY A 174 -11.06 -10.60 -24.78
N GLN A 175 -10.49 -9.49 -24.28
CA GLN A 175 -9.12 -9.43 -23.79
C GLN A 175 -9.07 -9.08 -22.30
N LEU A 176 -8.18 -9.77 -21.56
CA LEU A 176 -7.85 -9.43 -20.17
C LEU A 176 -6.47 -8.78 -20.03
N GLY A 177 -5.52 -9.14 -20.90
CA GLY A 177 -4.18 -8.57 -20.90
C GLY A 177 -4.22 -7.06 -21.15
N LEU A 178 -3.57 -6.26 -20.30
CA LEU A 178 -3.62 -4.80 -20.35
C LEU A 178 -3.27 -4.26 -21.75
N ALA A 179 -2.13 -4.70 -22.30
CA ALA A 179 -1.69 -4.27 -23.62
C ALA A 179 -2.60 -4.76 -24.77
N ALA A 180 -3.23 -5.92 -24.63
CA ALA A 180 -4.14 -6.46 -25.64
C ALA A 180 -5.49 -5.73 -25.61
N ALA A 181 -6.03 -5.47 -24.42
CA ALA A 181 -7.23 -4.66 -24.22
C ALA A 181 -7.03 -3.23 -24.75
N GLY A 182 -5.89 -2.60 -24.44
CA GLY A 182 -5.57 -1.27 -24.96
C GLY A 182 -5.54 -1.19 -26.49
N ARG A 183 -4.91 -2.18 -27.16
CA ARG A 183 -4.94 -2.27 -28.63
C ARG A 183 -6.33 -2.47 -29.19
N ALA A 184 -7.15 -3.31 -28.54
CA ALA A 184 -8.53 -3.54 -28.97
C ALA A 184 -9.42 -2.29 -28.82
N LEU A 185 -9.15 -1.45 -27.81
CA LEU A 185 -9.88 -0.22 -27.54
C LEU A 185 -9.32 1.00 -28.30
N ALA A 186 -8.14 0.91 -28.93
CA ALA A 186 -7.51 2.03 -29.63
C ALA A 186 -8.36 2.57 -30.81
N GLY A 187 -9.20 1.71 -31.42
CA GLY A 187 -10.13 2.09 -32.49
C GLY A 187 -11.55 2.44 -32.00
N ALA A 188 -11.80 2.47 -30.68
CA ALA A 188 -13.10 2.81 -30.16
C ALA A 188 -13.43 4.30 -30.43
N PRO A 189 -14.67 4.64 -30.81
CA PRO A 189 -15.08 6.02 -30.97
C PRO A 189 -14.84 6.83 -29.68
N PRO A 190 -14.38 8.08 -29.76
CA PRO A 190 -14.38 8.98 -28.62
C PRO A 190 -15.79 9.05 -28.00
N GLY A 191 -15.88 8.89 -26.68
CA GLY A 191 -17.18 8.92 -25.99
C GLY A 191 -17.99 7.62 -26.07
N ASP A 192 -17.39 6.47 -26.42
CA ASP A 192 -18.01 5.15 -26.22
C ASP A 192 -18.41 5.01 -24.74
N ALA A 193 -19.72 5.01 -24.49
CA ALA A 193 -20.30 5.02 -23.15
C ALA A 193 -19.93 3.76 -22.36
N LEU A 194 -19.79 2.61 -23.03
CA LEU A 194 -19.42 1.36 -22.39
C LEU A 194 -17.95 1.39 -21.95
N VAL A 195 -17.06 1.90 -22.80
CA VAL A 195 -15.64 2.05 -22.48
C VAL A 195 -15.44 3.06 -21.35
N THR A 196 -16.20 4.16 -21.38
CA THR A 196 -16.19 5.17 -20.32
C THR A 196 -16.69 4.60 -19.00
N ALA A 197 -17.81 3.87 -19.01
CA ALA A 197 -18.35 3.21 -17.83
C ALA A 197 -17.36 2.18 -17.26
N ALA A 198 -16.72 1.38 -18.12
CA ALA A 198 -15.71 0.42 -17.71
C ALA A 198 -14.51 1.10 -17.02
N PHE A 199 -14.01 2.19 -17.60
CA PHE A 199 -12.94 2.98 -16.98
C PHE A 199 -13.36 3.55 -15.63
N VAL A 200 -14.53 4.20 -15.55
CA VAL A 200 -15.04 4.81 -14.31
C VAL A 200 -15.18 3.77 -13.21
N LEU A 201 -15.72 2.59 -13.51
CA LEU A 201 -15.87 1.50 -12.54
C LEU A 201 -14.52 0.96 -12.04
N ILE A 202 -13.57 0.70 -12.95
CA ILE A 202 -12.21 0.29 -12.58
C ILE A 202 -11.51 1.37 -11.73
N CYS A 203 -11.53 2.60 -12.23
CA CYS A 203 -10.91 3.75 -11.59
C CYS A 203 -11.52 4.01 -10.21
N THR A 204 -12.82 3.83 -10.02
CA THR A 204 -13.48 4.06 -8.73
C THR A 204 -12.91 3.13 -7.65
N GLY A 205 -12.71 1.84 -7.92
CA GLY A 205 -12.07 0.95 -6.96
C GLY A 205 -10.63 1.35 -6.62
N TYR A 206 -9.85 1.80 -7.60
CA TYR A 206 -8.51 2.33 -7.34
C TYR A 206 -8.51 3.64 -6.56
N LEU A 207 -9.49 4.52 -6.79
CA LEU A 207 -9.69 5.75 -6.01
C LEU A 207 -10.13 5.46 -4.57
N VAL A 208 -10.95 4.42 -4.36
CA VAL A 208 -11.26 3.90 -3.02
C VAL A 208 -9.99 3.46 -2.30
N LYS A 209 -9.12 2.69 -2.96
CA LYS A 209 -7.82 2.26 -2.41
C LYS A 209 -6.86 3.42 -2.16
N ALA A 210 -6.88 4.42 -3.04
CA ALA A 210 -6.09 5.65 -2.90
C ALA A 210 -6.63 6.58 -1.80
N ALA A 211 -7.73 6.21 -1.13
CA ALA A 211 -8.45 7.03 -0.17
C ALA A 211 -8.76 8.43 -0.73
N ALA A 212 -9.08 8.50 -2.02
CA ALA A 212 -9.48 9.74 -2.67
C ALA A 212 -10.86 10.18 -2.17
N PHE A 213 -11.19 11.47 -2.30
CA PHE A 213 -12.54 11.95 -2.03
C PHE A 213 -13.52 11.37 -3.06
N PRO A 214 -14.75 10.97 -2.68
CA PRO A 214 -15.35 10.96 -1.34
C PRO A 214 -15.13 9.66 -0.55
N PHE A 215 -14.22 8.78 -0.96
CA PHE A 215 -14.03 7.45 -0.36
C PHE A 215 -13.00 7.39 0.78
N HIS A 216 -12.51 8.53 1.26
CA HIS A 216 -11.34 8.64 2.13
C HIS A 216 -11.54 8.18 3.59
N PHE A 217 -12.79 8.04 4.05
CA PHE A 217 -13.13 7.92 5.47
C PHE A 217 -12.53 6.69 6.16
N TRP A 218 -12.32 5.59 5.44
CA TRP A 218 -11.80 4.34 6.01
C TRP A 218 -10.35 4.46 6.51
N LEU A 219 -9.54 5.34 5.90
CA LEU A 219 -8.09 5.31 6.11
C LEU A 219 -7.70 5.76 7.52
N ALA A 220 -8.30 6.84 8.02
CA ALA A 220 -8.01 7.35 9.35
C ALA A 220 -8.46 6.37 10.46
N ASP A 221 -9.62 5.73 10.28
CA ASP A 221 -10.15 4.76 11.22
C ASP A 221 -9.32 3.47 11.24
N ALA A 222 -8.95 2.96 10.07
CA ALA A 222 -8.06 1.79 9.96
C ALA A 222 -6.70 2.07 10.64
N HIS A 223 -6.11 3.24 10.40
CA HIS A 223 -4.85 3.61 11.05
C HIS A 223 -4.95 3.82 12.55
N ALA A 224 -6.10 4.25 13.07
CA ALA A 224 -6.29 4.44 14.50
C ALA A 224 -6.11 3.12 15.26
N VAL A 225 -6.71 2.05 14.73
CA VAL A 225 -6.79 0.74 15.41
C VAL A 225 -5.68 -0.23 15.02
N ALA A 226 -5.16 -0.15 13.78
CA ALA A 226 -4.17 -1.10 13.31
C ALA A 226 -2.84 -1.01 14.11
N PRO A 227 -2.13 -2.15 14.28
CA PRO A 227 -0.79 -2.16 14.86
C PRO A 227 0.16 -1.24 14.07
N THR A 228 1.05 -0.53 14.76
CA THR A 228 1.95 0.43 14.10
C THR A 228 2.81 -0.17 12.96
N PRO A 229 3.35 -1.40 13.05
CA PRO A 229 4.04 -2.01 11.91
C PRO A 229 3.16 -2.14 10.65
N VAL A 230 1.85 -2.36 10.81
CA VAL A 230 0.89 -2.45 9.69
C VAL A 230 0.68 -1.07 9.07
N CYS A 231 0.57 -0.03 9.91
CA CYS A 231 0.41 1.35 9.45
C CYS A 231 1.57 1.84 8.56
N VAL A 232 2.78 1.34 8.78
CA VAL A 232 3.94 1.62 7.90
C VAL A 232 3.63 1.22 6.46
N LEU A 233 3.00 0.06 6.24
CA LEU A 233 2.65 -0.43 4.91
C LEU A 233 1.41 0.26 4.34
N PHE A 234 0.40 0.51 5.18
CA PHE A 234 -0.85 1.12 4.73
C PHE A 234 -0.62 2.49 4.09
N SER A 235 0.06 3.38 4.80
CA SER A 235 0.38 4.71 4.27
C SER A 235 1.63 4.74 3.41
N GLY A 236 2.59 3.84 3.64
CA GLY A 236 3.86 3.87 2.92
C GLY A 236 3.81 3.27 1.52
N VAL A 237 2.84 2.39 1.20
CA VAL A 237 2.75 1.84 -0.16
C VAL A 237 1.34 1.39 -0.54
N MET A 238 0.51 0.90 0.39
CA MET A 238 -0.79 0.31 0.03
C MET A 238 -1.73 1.33 -0.61
N VAL A 239 -1.81 2.55 -0.07
CA VAL A 239 -2.60 3.64 -0.66
C VAL A 239 -2.06 4.04 -2.03
N GLU A 240 -0.73 4.06 -2.20
CA GLU A 240 -0.06 4.38 -3.45
C GLU A 240 -0.40 3.40 -4.58
N LEU A 241 -0.74 2.15 -4.25
CA LEU A 241 -1.20 1.17 -5.24
C LEU A 241 -2.48 1.63 -5.95
N GLY A 242 -3.37 2.37 -5.27
CA GLY A 242 -4.53 2.98 -5.92
C GLY A 242 -4.10 3.99 -6.99
N VAL A 243 -3.17 4.88 -6.67
CA VAL A 243 -2.64 5.88 -7.61
C VAL A 243 -1.93 5.22 -8.79
N TYR A 244 -1.08 4.23 -8.52
CA TYR A 244 -0.43 3.41 -9.54
C TYR A 244 -1.45 2.69 -10.43
N GLY A 245 -2.51 2.11 -9.85
CA GLY A 245 -3.56 1.42 -10.60
C GLY A 245 -4.26 2.34 -11.60
N VAL A 246 -4.62 3.55 -11.18
CA VAL A 246 -5.20 4.58 -12.08
C VAL A 246 -4.23 4.92 -13.21
N ALA A 247 -2.97 5.24 -12.87
CA ALA A 247 -1.96 5.58 -13.87
C ALA A 247 -1.74 4.43 -14.87
N ARG A 248 -1.57 3.21 -14.39
CA ARG A 248 -1.27 2.02 -15.18
C ARG A 248 -2.40 1.66 -16.13
N VAL A 249 -3.62 1.55 -15.61
CA VAL A 249 -4.78 1.15 -16.43
C VAL A 249 -5.16 2.26 -17.41
N HIS A 250 -5.10 3.54 -17.01
CA HIS A 250 -5.32 4.63 -17.94
C HIS A 250 -4.29 4.61 -19.07
N THR A 251 -2.99 4.68 -18.75
CA THR A 251 -1.93 4.79 -19.77
C THR A 251 -1.89 3.61 -20.73
N VAL A 252 -2.17 2.40 -20.27
CA VAL A 252 -2.04 1.19 -21.11
C VAL A 252 -3.35 0.81 -21.81
N VAL A 253 -4.51 1.07 -21.20
CA VAL A 253 -5.81 0.56 -21.68
C VAL A 253 -6.73 1.68 -22.20
N PHE A 254 -6.77 2.83 -21.52
CA PHE A 254 -7.79 3.87 -21.75
C PHE A 254 -7.24 5.23 -22.21
N GLY A 255 -5.94 5.33 -22.49
CA GLY A 255 -5.25 6.61 -22.72
C GLY A 255 -5.74 7.43 -23.91
N GLY A 256 -6.29 6.76 -24.93
CA GLY A 256 -6.99 7.41 -26.05
C GLY A 256 -8.44 7.80 -25.74
N PRO A 257 -9.31 6.84 -25.36
CA PRO A 257 -10.76 7.07 -25.33
C PRO A 257 -11.30 7.89 -24.13
N VAL A 258 -10.58 7.99 -23.01
CA VAL A 258 -11.15 8.56 -21.77
C VAL A 258 -10.24 9.60 -21.11
N PRO A 259 -10.72 10.84 -20.85
CA PRO A 259 -9.92 11.89 -20.21
C PRO A 259 -9.81 11.71 -18.69
N LEU A 260 -8.74 12.24 -18.09
CA LEU A 260 -8.47 12.19 -16.64
C LEU A 260 -9.00 13.39 -15.84
N GLY A 261 -9.80 14.28 -16.45
CA GLY A 261 -10.30 15.48 -15.78
C GLY A 261 -11.05 15.21 -14.47
N GLY A 262 -11.87 14.16 -14.42
CA GLY A 262 -12.54 13.73 -13.19
C GLY A 262 -11.57 13.29 -12.09
N VAL A 263 -10.50 12.57 -12.47
CA VAL A 263 -9.44 12.14 -11.53
C VAL A 263 -8.70 13.36 -10.97
N ALA A 264 -8.41 14.37 -11.80
CA ALA A 264 -7.78 15.61 -11.35
C ALA A 264 -8.65 16.32 -10.29
N VAL A 265 -9.97 16.43 -10.53
CA VAL A 265 -10.90 17.09 -9.60
C VAL A 265 -10.99 16.32 -8.28
N LEU A 266 -11.16 15.00 -8.32
CA LEU A 266 -11.22 14.17 -7.10
C LEU A 266 -9.89 14.16 -6.35
N GLY A 267 -8.76 14.16 -7.06
CA GLY A 267 -7.42 14.27 -6.50
C GLY A 267 -7.20 15.62 -5.80
N ALA A 268 -7.58 16.73 -6.44
CA ALA A 268 -7.50 18.06 -5.85
C ALA A 268 -8.40 18.19 -4.61
N ALA A 269 -9.62 17.64 -4.65
CA ALA A 269 -10.51 17.59 -3.51
C ALA A 269 -9.89 16.77 -2.36
N ALA A 270 -9.31 15.60 -2.64
CA ALA A 270 -8.61 14.79 -1.64
C ALA A 270 -7.40 15.52 -1.06
N ALA A 271 -6.63 16.24 -1.89
CA ALA A 271 -5.47 17.01 -1.46
C ALA A 271 -5.85 18.09 -0.43
N LEU A 272 -6.87 18.90 -0.75
CA LEU A 272 -7.35 19.99 0.08
C LEU A 272 -8.05 19.49 1.35
N LEU A 273 -9.01 18.58 1.20
CA LEU A 273 -9.76 18.06 2.35
C LEU A 273 -8.86 17.24 3.28
N GLY A 274 -7.95 16.44 2.74
CA GLY A 274 -6.94 15.73 3.53
C GLY A 274 -6.07 16.69 4.33
N ALA A 275 -5.65 17.82 3.75
CA ALA A 275 -4.85 18.81 4.45
C ALA A 275 -5.63 19.50 5.58
N VAL A 276 -6.87 19.93 5.32
CA VAL A 276 -7.75 20.55 6.33
C VAL A 276 -8.00 19.57 7.48
N MET A 277 -8.44 18.35 7.16
CA MET A 277 -8.76 17.34 8.18
C MET A 277 -7.52 16.90 8.97
N CYS A 278 -6.33 16.92 8.37
CA CYS A 278 -5.06 16.63 9.04
C CYS A 278 -4.79 17.61 10.19
N VAL A 279 -5.00 18.92 9.98
CA VAL A 279 -4.79 19.95 11.01
C VAL A 279 -5.79 19.83 12.16
N LEU A 280 -6.95 19.24 11.90
CA LEU A 280 -8.01 19.05 12.90
C LEU A 280 -7.82 17.79 13.77
N GLN A 281 -6.83 16.93 13.48
CA GLN A 281 -6.60 15.73 14.28
C GLN A 281 -5.66 15.99 15.46
N THR A 282 -6.06 15.54 16.65
CA THR A 282 -5.19 15.49 17.84
C THR A 282 -4.45 14.15 17.97
N GLN A 283 -4.99 13.09 17.37
CA GLN A 283 -4.39 11.76 17.43
C GLN A 283 -3.37 11.58 16.30
N VAL A 284 -2.12 11.23 16.65
CA VAL A 284 -0.98 11.24 15.72
C VAL A 284 -1.14 10.27 14.53
N LYS A 285 -1.66 9.05 14.71
CA LYS A 285 -1.87 8.12 13.59
C LYS A 285 -2.95 8.62 12.63
N ARG A 286 -4.04 9.20 13.15
CA ARG A 286 -5.11 9.80 12.35
C ARG A 286 -4.60 11.02 11.59
N LEU A 287 -3.82 11.88 12.24
CA LEU A 287 -3.13 13.01 11.61
C LEU A 287 -2.28 12.53 10.43
N LEU A 288 -1.43 11.52 10.67
CA LEU A 288 -0.60 10.95 9.61
C LEU A 288 -1.42 10.35 8.47
N ALA A 289 -2.55 9.70 8.76
CA ALA A 289 -3.47 9.16 7.75
C ALA A 289 -4.12 10.26 6.88
N TYR A 290 -4.56 11.37 7.46
CA TYR A 290 -5.10 12.49 6.67
C TYR A 290 -4.03 13.21 5.84
N SER A 291 -2.82 13.31 6.36
CA SER A 291 -1.67 13.75 5.56
C SER A 291 -1.38 12.77 4.40
N THR A 292 -1.66 11.47 4.56
CA THR A 292 -1.58 10.47 3.47
C THR A 292 -2.65 10.73 2.41
N ILE A 293 -3.91 10.97 2.81
CA ILE A 293 -5.00 11.35 1.90
C ILE A 293 -4.62 12.58 1.08
N SER A 294 -4.07 13.60 1.74
CA SER A 294 -3.67 14.84 1.08
C SER A 294 -2.61 14.61 -0.02
N GLN A 295 -1.56 13.86 0.30
CA GLN A 295 -0.48 13.55 -0.64
C GLN A 295 -0.93 12.60 -1.76
N SER A 296 -1.76 11.60 -1.45
CA SER A 296 -2.40 10.74 -2.46
C SER A 296 -3.20 11.57 -3.48
N GLY A 297 -3.93 12.58 -3.00
CA GLY A 297 -4.63 13.54 -3.85
C GLY A 297 -3.70 14.31 -4.80
N LEU A 298 -2.56 14.81 -4.31
CA LEU A 298 -1.55 15.47 -5.14
C LEU A 298 -0.95 14.53 -6.19
N LEU A 299 -0.70 13.27 -5.81
CA LEU A 299 -0.21 12.25 -6.74
C LEU A 299 -1.22 11.97 -7.85
N LEU A 300 -2.52 11.89 -7.54
CA LEU A 300 -3.60 11.74 -8.53
C LEU A 300 -3.69 12.94 -9.49
N VAL A 301 -3.48 14.16 -8.99
CA VAL A 301 -3.39 15.36 -9.84
C VAL A 301 -2.19 15.25 -10.79
N GLY A 302 -1.04 14.79 -10.29
CA GLY A 302 0.14 14.53 -11.13
C GLY A 302 -0.10 13.48 -12.21
N VAL A 303 -0.80 12.38 -11.88
CA VAL A 303 -1.23 11.36 -12.86
C VAL A 303 -2.15 11.98 -13.92
N ALA A 304 -3.13 12.79 -13.49
CA ALA A 304 -4.10 13.40 -14.38
C ALA A 304 -3.51 14.45 -15.33
N ALA A 305 -2.38 15.07 -14.97
CA ALA A 305 -1.68 16.01 -15.83
C ALA A 305 -1.07 15.34 -17.08
N ALA A 306 -0.81 14.03 -17.04
CA ALA A 306 -0.41 13.18 -18.17
C ALA A 306 0.75 13.69 -19.04
N SER A 307 1.60 14.59 -18.52
CA SER A 307 2.81 15.08 -19.20
C SER A 307 4.04 14.26 -18.80
N PRO A 308 5.09 14.16 -19.64
CA PRO A 308 6.31 13.42 -19.30
C PRO A 308 6.94 13.89 -17.98
N GLY A 309 6.97 15.21 -17.75
CA GLY A 309 7.47 15.80 -16.51
C GLY A 309 6.60 15.46 -15.30
N ALA A 310 5.26 15.45 -15.46
CA ALA A 310 4.35 15.07 -14.39
C ALA A 310 4.49 13.58 -14.02
N VAL A 311 4.63 12.69 -15.00
CA VAL A 311 4.84 11.25 -14.75
C VAL A 311 6.13 11.00 -13.95
N ALA A 312 7.25 11.62 -14.36
CA ALA A 312 8.51 11.53 -13.62
C ALA A 312 8.40 12.13 -12.21
N GLY A 313 7.77 13.29 -12.08
CA GLY A 313 7.53 13.95 -10.80
C GLY A 313 6.68 13.11 -9.85
N THR A 314 5.59 12.52 -10.33
CA THR A 314 4.73 11.61 -9.56
C THR A 314 5.49 10.36 -9.12
N ALA A 315 6.31 9.77 -9.99
CA ALA A 315 7.13 8.61 -9.63
C ALA A 315 8.13 8.94 -8.49
N TYR A 316 8.77 10.10 -8.56
CA TYR A 316 9.66 10.57 -7.49
C TYR A 316 8.90 10.87 -6.19
N ALA A 317 7.73 11.51 -6.30
CA ALA A 317 6.89 11.85 -5.16
C ALA A 317 6.35 10.60 -4.44
N LEU A 318 6.01 9.53 -5.17
CA LEU A 318 5.66 8.23 -4.58
C LEU A 318 6.79 7.69 -3.69
N ALA A 319 8.01 7.60 -4.23
CA ALA A 319 9.15 7.11 -3.46
C ALA A 319 9.44 7.97 -2.21
N GLY A 320 9.35 9.30 -2.35
CA GLY A 320 9.51 10.23 -1.23
C GLY A 320 8.41 10.09 -0.17
N HIS A 321 7.16 9.94 -0.61
CA HIS A 321 6.01 9.74 0.27
C HIS A 321 6.14 8.45 1.08
N ALA A 322 6.42 7.33 0.41
CA ALA A 322 6.65 6.03 1.01
C ALA A 322 7.71 6.07 2.13
N ALA A 323 8.87 6.66 1.83
CA ALA A 323 9.96 6.80 2.79
C ALA A 323 9.56 7.69 3.99
N ALA A 324 8.95 8.84 3.72
CA ALA A 324 8.51 9.77 4.75
C ALA A 324 7.45 9.15 5.66
N LYS A 325 6.42 8.52 5.10
CA LYS A 325 5.35 7.88 5.87
C LYS A 325 5.85 6.68 6.65
N GLY A 326 6.70 5.85 6.05
CA GLY A 326 7.32 4.73 6.76
C GLY A 326 8.08 5.22 7.99
N ALA A 327 8.92 6.24 7.85
CA ALA A 327 9.66 6.82 8.96
C ALA A 327 8.74 7.46 10.03
N LEU A 328 7.72 8.22 9.61
CA LEU A 328 6.79 8.89 10.53
C LEU A 328 5.95 7.89 11.34
N PHE A 329 5.47 6.81 10.73
CA PHE A 329 4.73 5.78 11.48
C PHE A 329 5.62 4.99 12.43
N LEU A 330 6.87 4.69 12.05
CA LEU A 330 7.85 4.10 12.97
C LEU A 330 8.15 5.05 14.15
N ALA A 331 8.28 6.35 13.89
CA ALA A 331 8.46 7.36 14.94
C ALA A 331 7.24 7.47 15.86
N ALA A 332 6.02 7.46 15.30
CA ALA A 332 4.79 7.39 16.09
C ALA A 332 4.75 6.12 16.94
N GLY A 333 5.16 4.97 16.41
CA GLY A 333 5.30 3.74 17.18
C GLY A 333 6.26 3.89 18.36
N ALA A 334 7.42 4.52 18.15
CA ALA A 334 8.38 4.77 19.21
C ALA A 334 7.84 5.71 20.29
N LEU A 335 7.04 6.72 19.91
CA LEU A 335 6.34 7.61 20.85
C LEU A 335 5.33 6.82 21.69
N LEU A 336 4.50 5.99 21.05
CA LEU A 336 3.53 5.15 21.74
C LEU A 336 4.20 4.23 22.75
N ASN A 337 5.27 3.52 22.35
CA ASN A 337 6.00 2.61 23.24
C ASN A 337 6.64 3.35 24.43
N ARG A 338 7.04 4.60 24.25
CA ARG A 338 7.70 5.39 25.30
C ARG A 338 6.73 6.09 26.25
N HIS A 339 5.60 6.55 25.73
CA HIS A 339 4.70 7.47 26.43
C HIS A 339 3.31 6.89 26.71
N GLY A 340 2.97 5.74 26.14
CA GLY A 340 1.68 5.07 26.31
C GLY A 340 0.50 5.76 25.61
N THR A 341 0.73 6.87 24.92
CA THR A 341 -0.29 7.71 24.29
C THR A 341 0.21 8.27 22.96
N LEU A 342 -0.73 8.52 22.06
CA LEU A 342 -0.54 9.19 20.78
C LEU A 342 -1.48 10.39 20.63
N ASP A 343 -2.02 10.88 21.74
CA ASP A 343 -2.73 12.14 21.79
C ASP A 343 -1.73 13.31 21.89
N GLU A 344 -1.89 14.31 21.03
CA GLU A 344 -1.03 15.49 20.99
C GLU A 344 -1.00 16.25 22.33
N HIS A 345 -2.14 16.37 23.01
CA HIS A 345 -2.24 17.12 24.26
C HIS A 345 -1.44 16.44 25.38
N ASP A 346 -1.47 15.11 25.45
CA ASP A 346 -0.68 14.34 26.42
C ASP A 346 0.83 14.39 26.12
N LEU A 347 1.19 14.47 24.84
CA LEU A 347 2.58 14.51 24.39
C LEU A 347 3.22 15.90 24.56
N ARG A 348 2.43 16.94 24.78
CA ARG A 348 2.89 18.33 24.91
C ARG A 348 3.99 18.45 25.97
N GLY A 349 5.12 19.06 25.58
CA GLY A 349 6.25 19.31 26.48
C GLY A 349 7.15 18.10 26.79
N ARG A 350 6.78 16.86 26.41
CA ARG A 350 7.56 15.65 26.74
C ARG A 350 8.89 15.52 26.00
N GLY A 351 9.10 16.27 24.91
CA GLY A 351 10.37 16.33 24.18
C GLY A 351 11.55 16.89 25.01
N ARG A 352 11.28 17.78 25.98
CA ARG A 352 12.32 18.41 26.82
C ARG A 352 12.84 17.47 27.92
N ALA A 353 11.95 16.66 28.50
CA ALA A 353 12.31 15.69 29.56
C ALA A 353 13.27 14.59 29.08
N GLY A 354 13.26 14.26 27.79
CA GLY A 354 14.14 13.26 27.19
C GLY A 354 15.61 13.68 27.07
N ARG A 355 15.91 14.98 26.94
CA ARG A 355 17.29 15.50 26.94
C ARG A 355 17.89 15.50 28.36
N ALA A 356 17.10 15.84 29.37
CA ALA A 356 17.56 15.87 30.77
C ALA A 356 17.98 14.49 31.31
N ARG A 357 17.24 13.41 30.97
CA ARG A 357 17.58 12.04 31.38
C ARG A 357 18.81 11.45 30.67
N ARG A 358 19.14 11.91 29.45
CA ARG A 358 20.40 11.51 28.78
C ARG A 358 21.62 12.22 29.38
N GLY A 359 21.48 13.44 29.90
CA GLY A 359 22.52 14.13 30.65
C GLY A 359 22.80 13.51 32.03
N CYS A 360 21.77 13.04 32.74
CA CYS A 360 21.96 12.44 34.07
C CYS A 360 22.55 11.01 34.06
N ARG A 361 22.43 10.25 32.97
CA ARG A 361 23.06 8.90 32.88
C ARG A 361 24.54 8.93 32.51
N ALA A 362 25.10 10.07 32.12
CA ALA A 362 26.53 10.22 31.83
C ALA A 362 27.38 10.64 33.05
N GLY A 363 26.75 10.89 34.22
CA GLY A 363 27.42 11.51 35.38
C GLY A 363 27.44 10.69 36.67
N SER A 364 26.98 9.43 36.70
CA SER A 364 26.93 8.64 37.95
C SER A 364 27.42 7.20 37.78
N ALA A 365 28.66 7.05 37.31
CA ALA A 365 29.48 5.87 37.60
C ALA A 365 30.43 6.22 38.77
N GLY A 366 29.89 6.26 39.99
CA GLY A 366 30.68 6.32 41.22
C GLY A 366 31.07 4.89 41.67
N PRO A 367 32.28 4.67 42.21
CA PRO A 367 32.77 3.34 42.50
C PRO A 367 32.00 2.73 43.68
N ARG A 368 31.49 1.51 43.51
CA ARG A 368 31.03 0.68 44.62
C ARG A 368 32.22 0.41 45.54
N ARG A 369 32.15 0.85 46.80
CA ARG A 369 33.06 0.40 47.86
C ARG A 369 32.56 -0.95 48.41
N PRO A 370 33.47 -1.87 48.78
CA PRO A 370 33.12 -3.07 49.52
C PRO A 370 33.00 -2.75 51.01
N GLY A 371 31.96 -3.29 51.63
CA GLY A 371 31.65 -3.23 53.05
C GLY A 371 30.44 -4.12 53.30
#